data_AF-A0A2I0KAG2-F1
#
_entry.id   AF-A0A2I0KAG2-F1
#
_cell.length_a   1.000
_cell.length_b   1.000
_cell.length_c   1.000
_cell.angle_alpha   90.00
_cell.angle_beta   90.00
_cell.angle_gamma   90.00
#
_symmetry.space_group_name_H-M   'P 1'
#
loop_
_entity.id
_entity.type
_entity.pdbx_description
1 polymer ?
#
loop_
_entity_poly.entity_id
_entity_poly.type
_entity_poly.pdbx_seq_one_letter_code
_entity_poly.pdbx_strand_id
1 'polypeptide(L)'
;MLLCLFRIAPFRDKSVDKWQRKTQVTTGVAAMKNKLHAFNQNISEQVSNYMRDPSRMLKQMQQRRSTIGLFGAGGNVDGDPELLDDSEFYQQSLKEFFETIDIASPEAAFYAVKRSQNKKRKIVDRRASKSRKIRYNVHEKIVNFMAPQPMDIPPMAPKLFENLFGLKTSRPASVA
;
A
#
# COMPACT_ATOMS: atom_id res chain seq x y z
N MET A 1 -14.87 -18.80 -23.11
CA MET A 1 -13.83 -17.91 -22.54
C MET A 1 -12.41 -18.47 -22.67
N LEU A 2 -12.20 -19.80 -22.55
CA LEU A 2 -10.90 -20.46 -22.76
C LEU A 2 -10.27 -20.26 -24.16
N LEU A 3 -11.07 -20.20 -25.23
CA LEU A 3 -10.57 -20.03 -26.61
C LEU A 3 -9.87 -18.69 -26.89
N CYS A 4 -10.22 -17.63 -26.16
CA CYS A 4 -9.64 -16.29 -26.38
C CYS A 4 -8.22 -16.18 -25.78
N LEU A 5 -7.98 -16.87 -24.66
CA LEU A 5 -6.67 -16.91 -23.99
C LEU A 5 -5.61 -17.65 -24.85
N PHE A 6 -5.99 -18.69 -25.58
CA PHE A 6 -5.07 -19.41 -26.46
C PHE A 6 -4.65 -18.61 -27.69
N ARG A 7 -5.55 -17.80 -28.26
CA ARG A 7 -5.26 -17.03 -29.47
C ARG A 7 -4.25 -15.90 -29.23
N ILE A 8 -4.22 -15.33 -28.03
CA ILE A 8 -3.32 -14.23 -27.69
C ILE A 8 -1.98 -14.69 -27.11
N ALA A 9 -1.88 -15.94 -26.66
CA ALA A 9 -0.66 -16.47 -26.04
C ALA A 9 0.61 -16.29 -26.90
N PRO A 10 0.60 -16.60 -28.23
CA PRO A 10 1.79 -16.41 -29.05
C PRO A 10 2.22 -14.94 -29.18
N PHE A 11 1.26 -14.00 -29.17
CA PHE A 11 1.55 -12.56 -29.22
C PHE A 11 2.09 -12.05 -27.89
N ARG A 12 1.49 -12.49 -26.78
CA ARG A 12 1.95 -12.20 -25.42
C ARG A 12 3.39 -12.66 -25.22
N ASP A 13 3.67 -13.93 -25.51
CA ASP A 13 4.99 -14.54 -25.26
C ASP A 13 6.07 -13.85 -26.10
N LYS A 14 5.81 -13.60 -27.39
CA LYS A 14 6.72 -12.83 -28.27
C LYS A 14 6.96 -11.41 -27.76
N SER A 15 5.93 -10.73 -27.26
CA SER A 15 6.05 -9.38 -26.74
C SER A 15 6.87 -9.34 -25.46
N VAL A 16 6.62 -10.26 -24.52
CA VAL A 16 7.33 -10.36 -23.24
C VAL A 16 8.81 -10.67 -23.47
N ASP A 17 9.12 -11.69 -24.28
CA ASP A 17 10.51 -12.08 -24.55
C ASP A 17 11.28 -10.98 -25.30
N LYS A 18 10.61 -10.22 -26.17
CA LYS A 18 11.19 -9.05 -26.83
C LYS A 18 11.59 -7.97 -25.82
N TRP A 19 10.74 -7.68 -24.85
CA TRP A 19 11.04 -6.70 -23.80
C TRP A 19 12.12 -7.19 -22.85
N GLN A 20 12.12 -8.47 -22.48
CA GLN A 20 13.20 -9.09 -21.70
C GLN A 20 14.57 -8.88 -22.37
N ARG A 21 14.68 -9.24 -23.65
CA ARG A 21 15.94 -9.10 -24.41
C ARG A 21 16.40 -7.64 -24.47
N LYS A 22 15.47 -6.70 -24.68
CA LYS A 22 15.79 -5.26 -24.67
C LYS A 22 16.34 -4.82 -23.31
N THR A 23 15.71 -5.24 -22.22
CA THR A 23 16.18 -4.90 -20.86
C THR A 23 17.58 -5.45 -20.61
N GLN A 24 17.84 -6.72 -20.95
CA GLN A 24 19.16 -7.34 -20.79
C GLN A 24 20.27 -6.60 -21.57
N VAL A 25 19.97 -6.14 -22.79
CA VAL A 25 20.91 -5.37 -23.63
C VAL A 25 21.19 -3.99 -23.05
N THR A 26 20.18 -3.33 -22.46
CA THR A 26 20.34 -2.00 -21.85
C THR A 26 21.11 -2.04 -20.52
N THR A 27 21.05 -3.14 -19.76
CA THR A 27 21.79 -3.29 -18.49
C THR A 27 23.27 -3.65 -18.62
N GLY A 28 23.79 -3.80 -19.84
CA GLY A 28 25.21 -4.11 -20.07
C GLY A 28 25.55 -5.56 -19.72
N VAL A 29 25.92 -6.35 -20.73
CA VAL A 29 26.24 -7.79 -20.63
C VAL A 29 27.38 -8.09 -19.63
N ALA A 30 28.20 -7.10 -19.26
CA ALA A 30 29.29 -7.25 -18.30
C ALA A 30 28.85 -7.23 -16.82
N ALA A 31 27.70 -6.64 -16.47
CA ALA A 31 27.25 -6.50 -15.08
C ALA A 31 26.47 -7.72 -14.55
N MET A 32 26.00 -8.62 -15.43
CA MET A 32 25.11 -9.72 -15.05
C MET A 32 25.58 -11.10 -15.50
N LYS A 33 26.79 -11.23 -16.05
CA LYS A 33 27.08 -12.38 -16.93
C LYS A 33 27.13 -13.73 -16.23
N ASN A 34 27.44 -13.84 -14.94
CA ASN A 34 27.77 -15.15 -14.39
C ASN A 34 27.10 -15.35 -13.04
N LYS A 35 25.97 -16.10 -13.00
CA LYS A 35 25.68 -17.19 -12.04
C LYS A 35 24.21 -17.59 -11.88
N LEU A 36 23.24 -16.90 -12.48
CA LEU A 36 21.82 -17.20 -12.23
C LEU A 36 21.18 -17.98 -13.39
N HIS A 37 20.85 -19.25 -13.13
CA HIS A 37 20.19 -20.17 -14.06
C HIS A 37 18.86 -19.63 -14.62
N ALA A 38 18.19 -18.75 -13.86
CA ALA A 38 16.95 -18.10 -14.22
C ALA A 38 17.08 -17.10 -15.40
N PHE A 39 18.26 -16.53 -15.66
CA PHE A 39 18.41 -15.53 -16.72
C PHE A 39 18.75 -16.10 -18.11
N ASN A 40 19.01 -17.41 -18.19
CA ASN A 40 19.36 -18.09 -19.45
C ASN A 40 18.14 -18.66 -20.21
N GLN A 41 16.92 -18.49 -19.71
CA GLN A 41 15.68 -18.92 -20.36
C GLN A 41 14.77 -17.73 -20.67
N ASN A 42 13.98 -17.82 -21.74
CA ASN A 42 12.94 -16.83 -22.02
C ASN A 42 11.92 -16.82 -20.86
N ILE A 43 11.40 -15.65 -20.48
CA ILE A 43 10.40 -15.52 -19.39
C ILE A 43 9.17 -16.38 -19.70
N SER A 44 8.77 -16.44 -20.98
CA SER A 44 7.67 -17.31 -21.43
C SER A 44 7.90 -18.78 -21.08
N GLU A 45 9.11 -19.30 -21.33
CA GLU A 45 9.50 -20.68 -21.01
C GLU A 45 9.55 -20.92 -19.50
N GLN A 46 10.08 -19.97 -18.73
CA GLN A 46 10.11 -20.07 -17.27
C GLN A 46 8.70 -20.16 -16.70
N VAL A 47 7.81 -19.25 -17.09
CA VAL A 47 6.41 -19.27 -16.67
C VAL A 47 5.74 -20.58 -17.10
N SER A 48 6.01 -21.06 -18.32
CA SER A 48 5.46 -22.33 -18.79
C SER A 48 5.92 -23.51 -17.93
N ASN A 49 7.19 -23.53 -17.51
CA ASN A 49 7.75 -24.58 -16.68
C ASN A 49 7.18 -24.53 -15.26
N TYR A 50 7.00 -23.33 -14.68
CA TYR A 50 6.35 -23.15 -13.39
C TYR A 50 4.87 -23.55 -13.42
N MET A 51 4.17 -23.23 -14.50
CA MET A 51 2.74 -23.56 -14.66
C MET A 51 2.47 -25.02 -14.99
N ARG A 52 3.51 -25.87 -15.20
CA ARG A 52 3.34 -27.33 -15.36
C ARG A 52 2.87 -28.00 -14.08
N ASP A 53 3.30 -27.51 -12.93
CA ASP A 53 2.84 -27.99 -11.62
C ASP A 53 2.62 -26.80 -10.67
N PRO A 54 1.48 -26.09 -10.81
CA PRO A 54 1.16 -24.97 -9.93
C PRO A 54 0.80 -25.44 -8.52
N SER A 55 0.50 -26.73 -8.34
CA SER A 55 -0.03 -27.26 -7.08
C SER A 55 0.98 -27.13 -5.95
N ARG A 56 2.27 -27.36 -6.24
CA ARG A 56 3.36 -27.23 -5.28
C ARG A 56 3.53 -25.78 -4.81
N MET A 57 3.49 -24.83 -5.72
CA MET A 57 3.62 -23.40 -5.42
C MET A 57 2.40 -22.90 -4.63
N LEU A 58 1.19 -23.23 -5.08
CA LEU A 58 -0.04 -22.85 -4.38
C LEU A 58 -0.06 -23.38 -2.95
N LYS A 59 0.32 -24.66 -2.74
CA LYS A 59 0.45 -25.24 -1.40
C LYS A 59 1.47 -24.53 -0.53
N GLN A 60 2.54 -23.98 -1.11
CA GLN A 60 3.56 -23.23 -0.37
C GLN A 60 3.08 -21.82 -0.01
N MET A 61 2.36 -21.14 -0.91
CA MET A 61 1.80 -19.80 -0.70
C MET A 61 0.56 -19.81 0.22
N GLN A 62 -0.16 -20.92 0.30
CA GLN A 62 -1.35 -21.07 1.16
C GLN A 62 -1.00 -21.51 2.59
N GLN A 63 0.28 -21.63 2.93
CA GLN A 63 0.71 -21.95 4.30
C GLN A 63 0.67 -20.69 5.17
N ARG A 64 -0.08 -20.76 6.27
CA ARG A 64 -0.06 -19.71 7.29
C ARG A 64 1.23 -19.82 8.11
N ARG A 65 2.18 -18.91 7.88
CA ARG A 65 3.47 -18.88 8.61
C ARG A 65 3.51 -17.86 9.75
N SER A 66 2.40 -17.18 10.05
CA SER A 66 2.35 -16.18 11.12
C SER A 66 2.68 -16.81 12.47
N THR A 67 3.70 -16.28 13.15
CA THR A 67 4.14 -16.67 14.51
C THR A 67 3.11 -16.37 15.60
N ILE A 68 2.04 -15.65 15.27
CA ILE A 68 0.93 -15.35 16.18
C ILE A 68 -0.18 -16.35 15.90
N GLY A 69 -0.33 -17.34 16.79
CA GLY A 69 -1.46 -18.27 16.75
C GLY A 69 -2.76 -17.53 16.97
N LEU A 70 -3.60 -17.43 15.93
CA LEU A 70 -4.95 -16.91 16.07
C LEU A 70 -5.80 -17.97 16.79
N PHE A 71 -6.23 -17.68 18.01
CA PHE A 71 -7.03 -18.58 18.82
C PHE A 71 -8.37 -18.87 18.11
N GLY A 72 -8.63 -20.14 17.78
CA GLY A 72 -9.86 -20.60 17.14
C GLY A 72 -9.75 -21.09 15.68
N ALA A 73 -8.58 -20.97 15.04
CA ALA A 73 -8.36 -21.57 13.73
C ALA A 73 -8.10 -23.09 13.89
N GLY A 74 -9.18 -23.88 13.83
CA GLY A 74 -9.08 -25.34 13.70
C GLY A 74 -8.18 -25.68 12.51
N GLY A 75 -7.14 -26.47 12.77
CA GLY A 75 -6.10 -26.79 11.80
C GLY A 75 -6.66 -27.47 10.57
N ASN A 76 -6.88 -26.71 9.52
CA ASN A 76 -7.04 -27.27 8.19
C ASN A 76 -5.65 -27.66 7.71
N VAL A 77 -5.39 -28.97 7.63
CA VAL A 77 -4.11 -29.56 7.20
C VAL A 77 -3.71 -29.16 5.78
N ASP A 78 -4.66 -28.62 5.00
CA ASP A 78 -4.50 -28.28 3.59
C ASP A 78 -4.33 -26.78 3.30
N GLY A 79 -4.13 -25.95 4.32
CA GLY A 79 -3.97 -24.50 4.13
C GLY A 79 -5.29 -23.79 3.80
N ASP A 80 -5.24 -22.47 3.69
CA ASP A 80 -6.41 -21.64 3.39
C ASP A 80 -6.39 -21.25 1.90
N PRO A 81 -7.38 -21.67 1.09
CA PRO A 81 -7.38 -21.40 -0.34
C PRO A 81 -7.47 -19.89 -0.69
N GLU A 82 -7.97 -19.06 0.23
CA GLU A 82 -8.05 -17.60 0.05
C GLU A 82 -6.78 -16.87 0.52
N LEU A 83 -5.86 -17.55 1.21
CA LEU A 83 -4.63 -16.97 1.72
C LEU A 83 -3.50 -17.09 0.69
N LEU A 84 -2.93 -15.95 0.32
CA LEU A 84 -1.77 -15.87 -0.55
C LEU A 84 -0.61 -15.17 0.19
N ASP A 85 0.29 -15.96 0.79
CA ASP A 85 1.52 -15.48 1.42
C ASP A 85 2.68 -15.55 0.43
N ASP A 86 3.07 -14.40 -0.15
CA ASP A 86 4.16 -14.25 -1.11
C ASP A 86 5.48 -13.81 -0.45
N SER A 87 5.57 -13.81 0.89
CA SER A 87 6.72 -13.33 1.64
C SER A 87 8.03 -14.02 1.26
N GLU A 88 8.01 -15.34 1.06
CA GLU A 88 9.21 -16.11 0.66
C GLU A 88 9.67 -15.76 -0.76
N PHE A 89 8.71 -15.56 -1.67
CA PHE A 89 8.99 -15.15 -3.04
C PHE A 89 9.58 -13.73 -3.07
N TYR A 90 9.05 -12.81 -2.27
CA TYR A 90 9.58 -11.46 -2.14
C TYR A 90 11.01 -11.45 -1.57
N GLN A 91 11.27 -12.26 -0.54
CA GLN A 91 12.61 -12.42 0.03
C GLN A 91 13.61 -12.97 -0.98
N GLN A 92 13.23 -13.99 -1.75
CA GLN A 92 14.07 -14.55 -2.81
C GLN A 92 14.36 -13.51 -3.90
N SER A 93 13.35 -12.76 -4.34
CA SER A 93 13.50 -11.68 -5.32
C SER A 93 14.44 -10.58 -4.82
N LEU A 94 14.33 -10.20 -3.54
CA LEU A 94 15.22 -9.24 -2.91
C LEU A 94 16.66 -9.78 -2.80
N LYS A 95 16.81 -11.05 -2.41
CA LYS A 95 18.12 -11.70 -2.30
C LYS A 95 18.82 -11.72 -3.66
N GLU A 96 18.11 -12.14 -4.70
CA GLU A 96 18.60 -12.13 -6.08
C GLU A 96 18.96 -10.71 -6.54
N PHE A 97 18.12 -9.71 -6.23
CA PHE A 97 18.44 -8.31 -6.52
C PHE A 97 19.74 -7.85 -5.84
N PHE A 98 19.94 -8.16 -4.57
CA PHE A 98 21.18 -7.83 -3.88
C PHE A 98 22.39 -8.61 -4.41
N GLU A 99 22.23 -9.86 -4.83
CA GLU A 99 23.29 -10.65 -5.46
C GLU A 99 23.68 -10.11 -6.85
N THR A 100 22.74 -9.48 -7.59
CA THR A 100 23.04 -8.83 -8.89
C THR A 100 23.72 -7.47 -8.76
N ILE A 101 23.65 -6.83 -7.59
CA ILE A 101 24.43 -5.62 -7.30
C ILE A 101 25.83 -6.08 -6.89
N ASP A 102 26.75 -6.10 -7.85
CA ASP A 102 28.14 -6.49 -7.62
C ASP A 102 28.74 -5.73 -6.42
N ILE A 103 29.11 -6.49 -5.38
CA ILE A 103 29.74 -5.99 -4.14
C ILE A 103 31.18 -5.48 -4.42
N ALA A 104 31.64 -5.52 -5.67
CA ALA A 104 32.90 -4.89 -6.07
C ALA A 104 32.92 -3.36 -5.91
N SER A 105 31.77 -2.68 -5.75
CA SER A 105 31.72 -1.26 -5.37
C SER A 105 30.81 -1.05 -4.15
N PRO A 106 31.36 -0.97 -2.93
CA PRO A 106 30.60 -0.69 -1.72
C PRO A 106 29.88 0.67 -1.75
N GLU A 107 30.24 1.59 -2.66
CA GLU A 107 29.48 2.82 -2.88
C GLU A 107 28.05 2.55 -3.36
N ALA A 108 27.83 1.70 -4.37
CA ALA A 108 26.51 1.57 -5.02
C ALA A 108 25.45 0.99 -4.07
N ALA A 109 25.81 -0.05 -3.31
CA ALA A 109 24.95 -0.62 -2.28
C ALA A 109 24.71 0.35 -1.11
N PHE A 110 25.73 1.10 -0.68
CA PHE A 110 25.61 2.11 0.37
C PHE A 110 24.69 3.28 -0.06
N TYR A 111 24.79 3.74 -1.31
CA TYR A 111 23.92 4.78 -1.85
C TYR A 111 22.47 4.33 -2.04
N ALA A 112 22.24 3.06 -2.41
CA ALA A 112 20.89 2.49 -2.51
C ALA A 112 20.22 2.42 -1.12
N VAL A 113 20.93 1.90 -0.11
CA VAL A 113 20.45 1.83 1.28
C VAL A 113 20.23 3.24 1.85
N LYS A 114 21.13 4.18 1.62
CA LYS A 114 21.02 5.56 2.11
C LYS A 114 19.90 6.37 1.42
N ARG A 115 19.55 6.07 0.16
CA ARG A 115 18.37 6.64 -0.51
C ARG A 115 17.05 6.05 0.00
N SER A 116 17.05 4.77 0.37
CA SER A 116 15.85 4.09 0.90
C SER A 116 15.54 4.46 2.35
N GLN A 117 16.50 5.04 3.07
CA GLN A 117 16.26 5.61 4.39
C GLN A 117 15.39 6.86 4.26
N ASN A 118 14.13 6.75 4.68
CA ASN A 118 13.24 7.89 4.82
C ASN A 118 13.91 8.93 5.71
N LYS A 119 14.34 10.05 5.12
CA LYS A 119 14.90 11.18 5.88
C LYS A 119 13.90 11.51 6.99
N LYS A 120 14.33 11.45 8.25
CA LYS A 120 13.50 11.82 9.40
C LYS A 120 13.12 13.29 9.24
N ARG A 121 11.92 13.53 8.69
CA ARG A 121 11.36 14.87 8.60
C ARG A 121 10.82 15.23 9.97
N LYS A 122 10.99 16.48 10.37
CA LYS A 122 10.36 17.03 11.57
C LYS A 122 8.87 16.65 11.53
N ILE A 123 8.32 16.16 12.63
CA ILE A 123 6.90 15.91 12.74
C ILE A 123 6.20 17.27 12.58
N VAL A 124 5.62 17.47 11.40
CA VAL A 124 4.88 18.66 11.02
C VAL A 124 3.42 18.25 10.94
N ASP A 125 2.55 19.04 11.58
CA ASP A 125 1.10 18.90 11.48
C ASP A 125 0.68 19.09 10.01
N ARG A 126 0.56 17.98 9.26
CA ARG A 126 0.19 18.00 7.83
C ARG A 126 -1.21 18.59 7.63
N ARG A 127 -2.07 18.50 8.65
CA ARG A 127 -3.43 19.05 8.66
C ARG A 127 -3.46 20.55 8.98
N ALA A 128 -2.36 21.14 9.44
CA ALA A 128 -2.25 22.59 9.58
C ALA A 128 -2.02 23.32 8.23
N SER A 129 -1.68 22.59 7.16
CA SER A 129 -1.50 23.19 5.83
C SER A 129 -2.85 23.54 5.16
N LYS A 130 -2.89 24.67 4.43
CA LYS A 130 -4.04 25.11 3.61
C LYS A 130 -5.37 25.21 4.37
N SER A 131 -5.34 25.83 5.55
CA SER A 131 -6.56 26.17 6.34
C SER A 131 -7.45 24.98 6.71
N ARG A 132 -6.91 23.74 6.73
CA ARG A 132 -7.66 22.55 7.16
C ARG A 132 -7.79 22.44 8.70
N LYS A 133 -7.13 23.34 9.43
CA LYS A 133 -7.21 23.52 10.88
C LYS A 133 -7.72 24.93 11.16
N ILE A 134 -8.78 25.04 11.96
CA ILE A 134 -9.34 26.34 12.38
C ILE A 134 -8.32 27.03 13.28
N ARG A 135 -8.05 28.30 12.97
CA ARG A 135 -7.17 29.17 13.76
C ARG A 135 -7.97 30.39 14.19
N TYR A 136 -7.95 30.67 15.49
CA TYR A 136 -8.62 31.83 16.07
C TYR A 136 -7.69 33.04 15.97
N ASN A 137 -7.49 33.53 14.74
CA ASN A 137 -6.77 34.77 14.48
C ASN A 137 -7.77 35.86 14.07
N VAL A 138 -7.61 37.06 14.62
CA VAL A 138 -8.39 38.23 14.21
C VAL A 138 -7.88 38.70 12.85
N HIS A 139 -8.77 38.88 11.88
CA HIS A 139 -8.42 39.34 10.54
C HIS A 139 -8.94 40.78 10.36
N GLU A 140 -8.03 41.76 10.34
CA GLU A 140 -8.38 43.19 10.35
C GLU A 140 -9.40 43.61 9.27
N LYS A 141 -9.29 43.06 8.05
CA LYS A 141 -10.17 43.40 6.92
C LYS A 141 -11.63 43.01 7.09
N ILE A 142 -11.94 42.05 7.97
CA ILE A 142 -13.31 41.59 8.23
C ILE A 142 -13.83 42.05 9.60
N VAL A 143 -13.00 42.77 10.37
CA VAL A 143 -13.46 43.41 11.62
C VAL A 143 -14.47 44.48 11.24
N ASN A 144 -15.62 44.49 11.93
CA ASN A 144 -16.73 45.43 11.68
C ASN A 144 -17.30 45.39 10.26
N PHE A 145 -17.17 44.26 9.55
CA PHE A 145 -17.71 44.13 8.18
C PHE A 145 -19.23 44.33 8.10
N MET A 146 -19.96 43.94 9.14
CA MET A 146 -21.41 44.16 9.26
C MET A 146 -21.77 44.56 10.69
N ALA A 147 -22.77 45.44 10.82
CA ALA A 147 -23.35 45.75 12.12
C ALA A 147 -24.28 44.62 12.58
N PRO A 148 -24.33 44.29 13.88
CA PRO A 148 -25.27 43.31 14.41
C PRO A 148 -26.71 43.75 14.11
N GLN A 149 -27.49 42.88 13.48
CA GLN A 149 -28.92 43.09 13.30
C GLN A 149 -29.68 42.36 14.41
N PRO A 150 -30.57 43.05 15.15
CA PRO A 150 -31.39 42.39 16.15
C PRO A 150 -32.32 41.39 15.44
N MET A 151 -32.29 40.13 15.88
CA MET A 151 -33.30 39.15 15.51
C MET A 151 -34.27 39.01 16.68
N ASP A 152 -35.54 39.30 16.43
CA ASP A 152 -36.61 39.05 17.39
C ASP A 152 -36.90 37.55 17.40
N ILE A 153 -36.36 36.87 18.41
CA ILE A 153 -36.61 35.46 18.63
C ILE A 153 -38.04 35.34 19.16
N PRO A 154 -38.93 34.53 18.53
CA PRO A 154 -40.28 34.35 19.01
C PRO A 154 -40.31 33.87 20.48
N PRO A 155 -41.26 34.36 21.29
CA PRO A 155 -41.33 34.02 22.73
C PRO A 155 -41.57 32.53 22.98
N MET A 156 -42.03 31.79 21.97
CA MET A 156 -42.25 30.34 22.03
C MET A 156 -40.98 29.52 21.73
N ALA A 157 -39.93 30.12 21.17
CA ALA A 157 -38.73 29.43 20.72
C ALA A 157 -37.98 28.68 21.85
N PRO A 158 -37.81 29.23 23.07
CA PRO A 158 -37.14 28.50 24.15
C PRO A 158 -37.84 27.16 24.49
N LYS A 159 -39.18 27.20 24.59
CA LYS A 159 -40.00 26.00 24.86
C LYS A 159 -39.94 24.99 23.72
N LEU A 160 -39.85 25.47 22.48
CA LEU A 160 -39.67 24.63 21.30
C LEU A 160 -38.28 23.96 21.30
N PHE A 161 -37.21 24.70 21.60
CA PHE A 161 -35.85 24.14 21.65
C PHE A 161 -35.67 23.11 22.76
N GLU A 162 -36.31 23.31 23.91
CA GLU A 162 -36.30 22.35 25.03
C GLU A 162 -36.94 21.01 24.65
N ASN A 163 -37.95 21.02 23.77
CA ASN A 163 -38.74 19.82 23.44
C ASN A 163 -38.48 19.30 22.01
N LEU A 164 -37.53 19.89 21.26
CA LEU A 164 -37.34 19.65 19.84
C LEU A 164 -37.03 18.18 19.49
N PHE A 165 -36.30 17.48 20.38
CA PHE A 165 -35.89 16.08 20.18
C PHE A 165 -36.46 15.13 21.25
N GLY A 166 -37.43 15.58 22.06
CA GLY A 166 -38.03 14.76 23.12
C GLY A 166 -37.08 14.36 24.26
N LEU A 167 -35.86 14.91 24.29
CA LEU A 167 -34.90 14.70 25.37
C LEU A 167 -35.23 15.65 26.51
N LYS A 168 -35.76 15.13 27.61
CA LYS A 168 -35.91 15.89 28.86
C LYS A 168 -34.52 16.38 29.27
N THR A 169 -34.25 17.67 29.14
CA THR A 169 -33.01 18.26 29.65
C THR A 169 -33.06 18.16 31.18
N SER A 170 -32.29 17.23 31.76
CA SER A 170 -31.97 17.29 33.18
C SER A 170 -31.16 18.56 33.39
N ARG A 171 -31.83 19.64 33.81
CA ARG A 171 -31.17 20.91 34.15
C ARG A 171 -30.15 20.61 35.27
N PRO A 172 -28.83 20.68 35.02
CA PRO A 172 -27.88 20.51 36.12
C PRO A 172 -28.11 21.66 37.10
N ALA A 173 -28.21 21.33 38.38
CA ALA A 173 -28.39 22.30 39.45
C ALA A 173 -27.31 23.39 39.32
N SER A 174 -27.75 24.65 39.30
CA SER A 174 -26.85 25.80 39.30
C SER A 174 -25.93 25.70 40.52
N VAL A 175 -24.63 25.57 40.28
CA VAL A 175 -23.61 25.75 41.30
C VAL A 175 -23.57 27.24 41.61
N ALA A 176 -23.82 27.57 42.88
CA ALA A 176 -23.74 28.92 43.44
C ALA A 176 -22.30 29.44 43.48
#